data_AF-A0A9D7J5A7-F1
#
_entry.id   AF-A0A9D7J5A7-F1
#
_cell.length_a   1.000
_cell.length_b   1.000
_cell.length_c   1.000
_cell.angle_alpha   90.00
_cell.angle_beta   90.00
_cell.angle_gamma   90.00
#
_symmetry.space_group_name_H-M   'P 1'
#
loop_
_entity.id
_entity.type
_entity.pdbx_description
1 polymer ?
#
loop_
_entity_poly.entity_id
_entity_poly.type
_entity_poly.pdbx_seq_one_letter_code
_entity_poly.pdbx_strand_id
1 'polypeptide(L)'
;MSASTGPIDTATGRRLKASARIATNGHQRFRDSSTALTFGGSVGPGHLTPPTDGLTLHAVGNRQPPVQQAPPAQKLRLRYAKRGPARFTSHRDFGRALERALRRAEIPMAYSSGFSPHPRISYANAAPTSAASEAEYVELGLSEVCEPTKVQAALNEVLPDGFVVLDVAEARREALGDLLQASEWILRLDGAEPGVLEGAVATLLSQNELIVERMTKGGMRAFDVRPAVLELTVTADDTVFLRSLHQAPLVRPDDVLSALRQLDGRVPVRALLTRLVQGPLADGAIGDPLR
;
A
#
# COMPACT_ATOMS: atom_id res chain seq x y z
N MET A 1 62.54 -11.09 -5.12
CA MET A 1 62.50 -11.82 -6.40
C MET A 1 62.29 -13.29 -6.11
N SER A 2 61.07 -13.80 -6.33
CA SER A 2 60.80 -15.14 -6.86
C SER A 2 59.29 -15.27 -6.95
N ALA A 3 58.81 -15.38 -8.19
CA ALA A 3 57.43 -15.68 -8.53
C ALA A 3 57.10 -17.13 -8.15
N SER A 4 55.83 -17.39 -7.83
CA SER A 4 55.22 -18.70 -8.00
C SER A 4 53.81 -18.51 -8.52
N THR A 5 53.56 -19.19 -9.62
CA THR A 5 52.42 -19.02 -10.52
C THR A 5 51.55 -20.27 -10.46
N GLY A 6 50.23 -20.08 -10.39
CA GLY A 6 49.22 -20.96 -11.00
C GLY A 6 48.19 -21.60 -10.04
N PRO A 7 47.03 -22.08 -10.55
CA PRO A 7 46.44 -21.89 -11.88
C PRO A 7 45.03 -21.24 -11.86
N ILE A 8 44.65 -20.69 -13.02
CA ILE A 8 43.26 -20.40 -13.41
C ILE A 8 42.69 -21.68 -14.04
N ASP A 9 41.47 -22.05 -13.71
CA ASP A 9 40.63 -22.91 -14.56
C ASP A 9 39.23 -22.30 -14.73
N THR A 10 38.79 -22.39 -15.97
CA THR A 10 37.62 -21.75 -16.57
C THR A 10 36.56 -22.80 -16.86
N ALA A 11 35.31 -22.39 -16.60
CA ALA A 11 34.11 -22.79 -17.33
C ALA A 11 33.35 -24.07 -16.94
N THR A 12 32.04 -23.84 -16.83
CA THR A 12 30.90 -24.73 -17.07
C THR A 12 30.33 -25.49 -15.86
N GLY A 13 29.20 -25.02 -15.35
CA GLY A 13 28.42 -25.76 -14.35
C GLY A 13 27.06 -25.13 -14.06
N ARG A 14 26.12 -25.23 -15.02
CA ARG A 14 24.70 -24.95 -14.80
C ARG A 14 24.23 -25.56 -13.48
N ARG A 15 23.59 -24.78 -12.62
CA ARG A 15 22.81 -25.31 -11.49
C ARG A 15 21.33 -25.38 -11.84
N LEU A 16 20.77 -26.52 -11.45
CA LEU A 16 19.43 -27.04 -11.71
C LEU A 16 18.35 -26.23 -11.01
N LYS A 17 17.21 -26.06 -11.69
CA LYS A 17 15.95 -25.59 -11.13
C LYS A 17 15.36 -26.67 -10.22
N ALA A 18 15.12 -26.35 -8.95
CA ALA A 18 14.26 -27.13 -8.07
C ALA A 18 12.86 -26.48 -8.03
N SER A 19 11.91 -27.10 -8.72
CA SER A 19 10.48 -26.79 -8.65
C SER A 19 9.87 -27.54 -7.47
N ALA A 20 9.39 -26.82 -6.45
CA ALA A 20 8.52 -27.39 -5.42
C ALA A 20 7.06 -27.05 -5.75
N ARG A 21 6.29 -28.08 -6.10
CA ARG A 21 4.82 -28.04 -6.24
C ARG A 21 4.21 -28.14 -4.84
N ILE A 22 3.36 -27.19 -4.47
CA ILE A 22 2.49 -27.31 -3.29
C ILE A 22 1.07 -27.61 -3.78
N ALA A 23 0.52 -28.69 -3.23
CA ALA A 23 -0.76 -29.28 -3.57
C ALA A 23 -1.95 -28.42 -3.11
N THR A 24 -2.96 -28.35 -3.98
CA THR A 24 -4.28 -27.77 -3.74
C THR A 24 -5.13 -28.73 -2.90
N ASN A 25 -5.71 -28.23 -1.80
CA ASN A 25 -6.66 -28.98 -0.96
C ASN A 25 -8.05 -29.06 -1.59
N GLY A 26 -8.62 -30.27 -1.51
CA GLY A 26 -9.87 -30.67 -2.12
C GLY A 26 -11.12 -30.11 -1.47
N HIS A 27 -12.12 -29.88 -2.33
CA HIS A 27 -13.53 -29.66 -1.96
C HIS A 27 -14.19 -31.01 -1.67
N GLN A 28 -14.79 -31.16 -0.49
CA GLN A 28 -15.77 -32.20 -0.20
C GLN A 28 -17.18 -31.68 -0.52
N ARG A 29 -17.85 -32.34 -1.48
CA ARG A 29 -19.29 -32.24 -1.73
C ARG A 29 -20.00 -33.32 -0.92
N PHE A 30 -21.00 -32.93 -0.16
CA PHE A 30 -22.00 -33.85 0.39
C PHE A 30 -23.21 -33.91 -0.55
N ARG A 31 -23.49 -35.15 -0.95
CA ARG A 31 -24.75 -35.77 -1.41
C ARG A 31 -25.87 -35.58 -0.34
N ASP A 32 -27.17 -35.74 -0.56
CA ASP A 32 -27.96 -36.42 -1.59
C ASP A 32 -29.46 -36.02 -1.42
N SER A 33 -30.26 -36.35 -2.45
CA SER A 33 -31.66 -36.83 -2.40
C SER A 33 -32.82 -35.91 -1.97
N SER A 34 -33.80 -35.70 -2.86
CA SER A 34 -34.92 -36.64 -3.05
C SER A 34 -35.92 -36.17 -4.13
N THR A 35 -36.11 -37.02 -5.15
CA THR A 35 -37.27 -37.11 -6.07
C THR A 35 -38.24 -38.13 -5.42
N ALA A 36 -39.57 -38.18 -5.53
CA ALA A 36 -40.50 -37.95 -6.62
C ALA A 36 -41.96 -38.26 -6.14
N LEU A 37 -42.95 -37.98 -7.03
CA LEU A 37 -44.28 -38.61 -7.17
C LEU A 37 -45.36 -38.20 -6.13
N THR A 38 -46.63 -37.90 -6.49
CA THR A 38 -47.56 -38.77 -7.25
C THR A 38 -48.80 -38.01 -7.77
N PHE A 39 -49.45 -38.59 -8.79
CA PHE A 39 -50.70 -38.22 -9.49
C PHE A 39 -51.98 -38.20 -8.65
N GLY A 40 -53.01 -37.48 -9.13
CA GLY A 40 -54.43 -37.76 -8.83
C GLY A 40 -55.38 -36.61 -9.18
N GLY A 41 -56.21 -36.78 -10.22
CA GLY A 41 -57.27 -35.83 -10.60
C GLY A 41 -58.67 -36.25 -10.11
N SER A 42 -59.56 -35.28 -9.89
CA SER A 42 -61.03 -35.41 -9.91
C SER A 42 -61.69 -34.02 -9.85
N VAL A 43 -62.88 -33.88 -10.40
CA VAL A 43 -63.52 -32.66 -10.90
C VAL A 43 -64.70 -32.22 -10.01
N GLY A 44 -64.66 -30.95 -9.53
CA GLY A 44 -65.75 -29.98 -9.23
C GLY A 44 -66.95 -30.36 -8.31
N PRO A 45 -67.83 -29.39 -7.91
CA PRO A 45 -67.83 -27.96 -8.27
C PRO A 45 -68.04 -26.96 -7.09
N GLY A 46 -67.61 -25.71 -7.32
CA GLY A 46 -68.33 -24.49 -6.91
C GLY A 46 -68.04 -23.88 -5.53
N HIS A 47 -67.18 -22.85 -5.47
CA HIS A 47 -67.51 -21.59 -4.76
C HIS A 47 -66.52 -20.44 -5.08
N LEU A 48 -67.06 -19.39 -5.69
CA LEU A 48 -66.70 -17.96 -5.64
C LEU A 48 -65.22 -17.55 -5.56
N THR A 49 -64.68 -17.07 -6.69
CA THR A 49 -63.48 -16.23 -6.77
C THR A 49 -63.75 -14.80 -6.28
N PRO A 50 -62.90 -14.21 -5.43
CA PRO A 50 -62.92 -12.76 -5.20
C PRO A 50 -62.41 -12.02 -6.45
N PRO A 51 -62.79 -10.75 -6.66
CA PRO A 51 -62.35 -9.98 -7.82
C PRO A 51 -60.83 -9.82 -7.79
N THR A 52 -60.18 -10.23 -8.88
CA THR A 52 -58.80 -9.88 -9.20
C THR A 52 -58.82 -8.45 -9.70
N ASP A 53 -58.82 -7.48 -8.78
CA ASP A 53 -58.37 -6.13 -9.10
C ASP A 53 -56.89 -6.25 -9.44
N GLY A 54 -56.62 -6.20 -10.74
CA GLY A 54 -55.29 -6.18 -11.33
C GLY A 54 -54.55 -4.91 -10.92
N LEU A 55 -54.03 -4.91 -9.68
CA LEU A 55 -52.88 -4.11 -9.33
C LEU A 55 -51.70 -4.69 -10.09
N THR A 56 -51.58 -4.24 -11.33
CA THR A 56 -50.35 -4.34 -12.09
C THR A 56 -49.35 -3.53 -11.29
N LEU A 57 -48.53 -4.19 -10.47
CA LEU A 57 -47.31 -3.61 -9.94
C LEU A 57 -46.47 -3.26 -11.17
N HIS A 58 -46.62 -2.03 -11.65
CA HIS A 58 -45.64 -1.43 -12.53
C HIS A 58 -44.33 -1.49 -11.77
N ALA A 59 -43.47 -2.42 -12.14
CA ALA A 59 -42.11 -2.47 -11.65
C ALA A 59 -41.47 -1.13 -12.02
N VAL A 60 -41.46 -0.18 -11.07
CA VAL A 60 -40.67 1.04 -11.16
C VAL A 60 -39.23 0.59 -10.96
N GLY A 61 -38.65 0.10 -12.05
CA GLY A 61 -37.31 -0.45 -12.10
C GLY A 61 -36.62 -0.01 -13.38
N ASN A 62 -36.77 1.26 -13.77
CA ASN A 62 -35.93 1.83 -14.84
C ASN A 62 -34.51 2.06 -14.30
N ARG A 63 -33.82 0.98 -13.93
CA ARG A 63 -32.38 1.01 -13.65
C ARG A 63 -31.69 0.88 -14.99
N GLN A 64 -31.47 2.03 -15.62
CA GLN A 64 -30.64 2.15 -16.80
C GLN A 64 -29.29 1.45 -16.52
N PRO A 65 -28.81 0.58 -17.43
CA PRO A 65 -27.56 -0.14 -17.20
C PRO A 65 -26.43 0.87 -16.93
N PRO A 66 -25.49 0.52 -16.03
CA PRO A 66 -24.46 1.46 -15.62
C PRO A 66 -23.67 1.94 -16.83
N VAL A 67 -23.43 3.25 -16.91
CA VAL A 67 -22.64 3.84 -18.00
C VAL A 67 -21.24 3.25 -17.95
N GLN A 68 -20.83 2.65 -19.07
CA GLN A 68 -19.46 2.17 -19.24
C GLN A 68 -18.56 3.36 -19.59
N GLN A 69 -17.60 3.65 -18.73
CA GLN A 69 -16.60 4.70 -18.97
C GLN A 69 -15.47 4.16 -19.86
N ALA A 70 -14.92 5.02 -20.71
CA ALA A 70 -13.70 4.71 -21.46
C ALA A 70 -12.52 4.48 -20.50
N PRO A 71 -11.50 3.68 -20.89
CA PRO A 71 -10.26 3.60 -20.14
C PRO A 71 -9.57 4.98 -20.10
N PRO A 72 -8.72 5.26 -19.09
CA PRO A 72 -7.92 6.49 -19.07
C PRO A 72 -7.11 6.66 -20.35
N ALA A 73 -7.10 7.87 -20.92
CA ALA A 73 -6.25 8.23 -22.04
C ALA A 73 -4.79 8.36 -21.62
N GLN A 74 -4.56 8.76 -20.36
CA GLN A 74 -3.24 8.90 -19.77
C GLN A 74 -3.28 8.44 -18.31
N LYS A 75 -2.15 7.98 -17.79
CA LYS A 75 -1.94 7.77 -16.36
C LYS A 75 -0.75 8.58 -15.91
N LEU A 76 -0.91 9.34 -14.83
CA LEU A 76 0.17 10.11 -14.21
C LEU A 76 0.43 9.59 -12.81
N ARG A 77 1.69 9.54 -12.41
CA ARG A 77 2.14 9.25 -11.05
C ARG A 77 2.70 10.51 -10.43
N LEU A 78 2.34 10.73 -9.17
CA LEU A 78 2.76 11.88 -8.40
C LEU A 78 3.58 11.40 -7.22
N ARG A 79 4.73 12.04 -6.99
CA ARG A 79 5.41 12.01 -5.71
C ARG A 79 5.00 13.24 -4.92
N TYR A 80 4.61 13.06 -3.67
CA TYR A 80 4.23 14.18 -2.80
C TYR A 80 4.80 14.05 -1.39
N ALA A 81 4.92 15.21 -0.74
CA ALA A 81 5.36 15.33 0.63
C ALA A 81 4.18 15.55 1.60
N LYS A 82 4.38 15.12 2.84
CA LYS A 82 3.57 15.45 4.02
C LYS A 82 4.47 16.07 5.07
N ARG A 83 4.36 17.39 5.25
CA ARG A 83 5.22 18.20 6.11
C ARG A 83 4.40 18.92 7.17
N GLY A 84 5.05 19.26 8.29
CA GLY A 84 4.43 20.02 9.37
C GLY A 84 3.13 19.36 9.87
N PRO A 85 2.04 20.11 10.08
CA PRO A 85 0.76 19.56 10.54
C PRO A 85 0.15 18.49 9.63
N ALA A 86 0.46 18.48 8.32
CA ALA A 86 -0.11 17.52 7.39
C ALA A 86 0.27 16.06 7.71
N ARG A 87 1.35 15.83 8.47
CA ARG A 87 1.75 14.49 8.96
C ARG A 87 0.69 13.80 9.82
N PHE A 88 -0.19 14.56 10.45
CA PHE A 88 -1.29 14.03 11.26
C PHE A 88 -2.55 13.68 10.44
N THR A 89 -2.50 13.91 9.13
CA THR A 89 -3.62 13.60 8.23
C THR A 89 -3.63 12.11 7.90
N SER A 90 -4.77 11.46 8.15
CA SER A 90 -4.94 10.06 7.78
C SER A 90 -4.93 9.88 6.26
N HIS A 91 -4.68 8.65 5.79
CA HIS A 91 -4.73 8.35 4.36
C HIS A 91 -6.07 8.74 3.70
N ARG A 92 -7.19 8.50 4.39
CA ARG A 92 -8.54 8.84 3.90
C ARG A 92 -8.75 10.35 3.80
N ASP A 93 -8.24 11.09 4.78
CA ASP A 93 -8.41 12.55 4.80
C ASP A 93 -7.55 13.22 3.73
N PHE A 94 -6.36 12.68 3.46
CA PHE A 94 -5.57 13.05 2.30
C PHE A 94 -6.32 12.74 0.99
N GLY A 95 -6.88 11.54 0.83
CA GLY A 95 -7.64 11.20 -0.38
C GLY A 95 -8.78 12.18 -0.66
N ARG A 96 -9.53 12.57 0.38
CA ARG A 96 -10.56 13.62 0.28
C ARG A 96 -10.00 14.99 -0.07
N ALA A 97 -8.79 15.33 0.40
CA ALA A 97 -8.11 16.58 0.05
C ALA A 97 -7.65 16.57 -1.40
N LEU A 98 -7.02 15.48 -1.84
CA LEU A 98 -6.57 15.29 -3.21
C LEU A 98 -7.75 15.34 -4.19
N GLU A 99 -8.86 14.65 -3.91
CA GLU A 99 -10.06 14.72 -4.77
C GLU A 99 -10.62 16.15 -4.90
N ARG A 100 -10.59 16.94 -3.82
CA ARG A 100 -11.00 18.35 -3.87
C ARG A 100 -10.01 19.19 -4.66
N ALA A 101 -8.71 18.94 -4.51
CA ALA A 101 -7.66 19.61 -5.26
C ALA A 101 -7.78 19.32 -6.76
N LEU A 102 -7.94 18.04 -7.14
CA LEU A 102 -8.16 17.62 -8.53
C LEU A 102 -9.37 18.33 -9.17
N ARG A 103 -10.48 18.46 -8.43
CA ARG A 103 -11.66 19.20 -8.91
C ARG A 103 -11.41 20.71 -9.03
N ARG A 104 -10.72 21.32 -8.07
CA ARG A 104 -10.42 22.77 -8.07
C ARG A 104 -9.42 23.18 -9.14
N ALA A 105 -8.46 22.32 -9.41
CA ALA A 105 -7.46 22.49 -10.47
C ALA A 105 -7.98 22.05 -11.85
N GLU A 106 -9.26 21.67 -11.94
CA GLU A 106 -9.93 21.23 -13.18
C GLU A 106 -9.17 20.10 -13.89
N ILE A 107 -8.53 19.20 -13.13
CA ILE A 107 -7.79 18.07 -13.69
C ILE A 107 -8.80 17.10 -14.35
N PRO A 108 -8.63 16.76 -15.64
CA PRO A 108 -9.57 15.96 -16.40
C PRO A 108 -9.47 14.49 -16.02
N MET A 109 -10.06 14.12 -14.89
CA MET A 109 -10.00 12.77 -14.34
C MET A 109 -10.87 11.80 -15.16
N ALA A 110 -10.33 10.62 -15.44
CA ALA A 110 -11.13 9.48 -15.89
C ALA A 110 -11.88 8.87 -14.70
N TYR A 111 -13.08 8.33 -14.96
CA TYR A 111 -13.95 7.77 -13.92
C TYR A 111 -14.13 6.25 -14.06
N SER A 112 -14.53 5.61 -12.97
CA SER A 112 -14.95 4.21 -12.96
C SER A 112 -16.31 4.04 -13.65
N SER A 113 -16.56 2.86 -14.24
CA SER A 113 -17.91 2.48 -14.67
C SER A 113 -18.78 2.11 -13.46
N GLY A 114 -20.11 2.15 -13.60
CA GLY A 114 -21.04 1.75 -12.53
C GLY A 114 -22.08 2.82 -12.18
N PHE A 115 -22.91 2.51 -11.17
CA PHE A 115 -23.95 3.42 -10.66
C PHE A 115 -23.42 4.55 -9.76
N SER A 116 -22.14 4.48 -9.38
CA SER A 116 -21.46 5.54 -8.62
C SER A 116 -20.03 5.72 -9.14
N PRO A 117 -19.87 6.35 -10.31
CA PRO A 117 -18.56 6.65 -10.88
C PRO A 117 -17.71 7.45 -9.90
N HIS A 118 -16.49 7.00 -9.64
CA HIS A 118 -15.49 7.72 -8.84
C HIS A 118 -14.25 7.99 -9.70
N PRO A 119 -13.49 9.06 -9.40
CA PRO A 119 -12.25 9.33 -10.13
C PRO A 119 -11.30 8.16 -9.97
N ARG A 120 -10.60 7.80 -11.05
CA ARG A 120 -9.63 6.71 -11.07
C ARG A 120 -8.35 7.17 -10.38
N ILE A 121 -8.24 6.82 -9.10
CA ILE A 121 -7.07 7.11 -8.27
C ILE A 121 -6.59 5.81 -7.63
N SER A 122 -5.29 5.52 -7.72
CA SER A 122 -4.67 4.38 -7.06
C SER A 122 -3.66 4.88 -6.04
N TYR A 123 -3.91 4.56 -4.78
CA TYR A 123 -3.05 4.90 -3.66
C TYR A 123 -2.20 3.70 -3.26
N ALA A 124 -0.93 3.94 -2.91
CA ALA A 124 -0.03 2.87 -2.51
C ALA A 124 0.79 3.25 -1.27
N ASN A 125 0.93 2.29 -0.35
CA ASN A 125 1.80 2.29 0.83
C ASN A 125 1.97 3.64 1.56
N ALA A 126 0.84 4.22 1.97
CA ALA A 126 0.82 5.47 2.71
C ALA A 126 1.60 5.36 4.03
N ALA A 127 2.38 6.40 4.38
CA ALA A 127 3.06 6.45 5.67
C ALA A 127 2.05 6.39 6.83
N PRO A 128 2.44 5.84 8.00
CA PRO A 128 1.60 5.87 9.20
C PRO A 128 1.20 7.29 9.58
N THR A 129 0.01 7.46 10.15
CA THR A 129 -0.39 8.75 10.72
C THR A 129 0.64 9.20 11.75
N SER A 130 0.95 10.50 11.77
CA SER A 130 2.01 11.18 12.54
C SER A 130 3.40 11.18 11.91
N ALA A 131 3.67 10.32 10.92
CA ALA A 131 4.92 10.36 10.18
C ALA A 131 4.92 11.42 9.07
N ALA A 132 6.00 12.20 9.01
CA ALA A 132 6.30 13.03 7.84
C ALA A 132 6.81 12.15 6.69
N SER A 133 6.71 12.63 5.46
CA SER A 133 7.17 11.88 4.30
C SER A 133 7.51 12.82 3.15
N GLU A 134 8.57 12.50 2.41
CA GLU A 134 8.98 13.12 1.15
C GLU A 134 8.76 12.17 -0.05
N ALA A 135 8.21 10.97 0.22
CA ALA A 135 8.09 9.89 -0.75
C ALA A 135 6.74 9.19 -0.61
N GLU A 136 5.64 9.93 -0.66
CA GLU A 136 4.31 9.38 -0.88
C GLU A 136 3.99 9.35 -2.38
N TYR A 137 3.21 8.34 -2.80
CA TYR A 137 2.88 8.18 -4.21
C TYR A 137 1.40 7.92 -4.44
N VAL A 138 0.89 8.45 -5.54
CA VAL A 138 -0.45 8.20 -6.05
C VAL A 138 -0.42 8.14 -7.57
N GLU A 139 -1.25 7.28 -8.17
CA GLU A 139 -1.46 7.22 -9.61
C GLU A 139 -2.87 7.76 -9.94
N LEU A 140 -2.95 8.64 -10.93
CA LEU A 140 -4.17 9.23 -11.45
C LEU A 140 -4.44 8.69 -12.86
N GLY A 141 -5.68 8.31 -13.14
CA GLY A 141 -6.16 8.09 -14.50
C GLY A 141 -6.85 9.33 -15.04
N LEU A 142 -6.39 9.86 -16.16
CA LEU A 142 -6.91 11.06 -16.82
C LEU A 142 -7.70 10.70 -18.08
N SER A 143 -8.71 11.48 -18.42
CA SER A 143 -9.54 11.31 -19.62
C SER A 143 -8.91 11.93 -20.86
N GLU A 144 -7.93 12.82 -20.70
CA GLU A 144 -7.14 13.41 -21.78
C GLU A 144 -5.67 13.49 -21.39
N VAL A 145 -4.81 13.78 -22.37
CA VAL A 145 -3.36 13.94 -22.14
C VAL A 145 -3.10 15.32 -21.54
N CYS A 146 -2.49 15.35 -20.36
CA CYS A 146 -2.02 16.57 -19.71
C CYS A 146 -0.49 16.58 -19.64
N GLU A 147 0.05 17.79 -19.61
CA GLU A 147 1.49 18.00 -19.43
C GLU A 147 1.83 17.89 -17.93
N PRO A 148 2.76 17.00 -17.51
CA PRO A 148 2.98 16.70 -16.10
C PRO A 148 3.34 17.91 -15.23
N THR A 149 4.13 18.86 -15.74
CA THR A 149 4.55 20.01 -14.94
C THR A 149 3.40 21.00 -14.69
N LYS A 150 2.47 21.15 -15.65
CA LYS A 150 1.21 21.88 -15.43
C LYS A 150 0.33 21.22 -14.37
N VAL A 151 0.20 19.89 -14.40
CA VAL A 151 -0.57 19.17 -13.36
C VAL A 151 0.06 19.37 -11.98
N GLN A 152 1.39 19.31 -11.90
CA GLN A 152 2.12 19.59 -10.66
C GLN A 152 1.86 21.00 -10.14
N ALA A 153 2.00 22.01 -10.99
CA ALA A 153 1.80 23.42 -10.61
C ALA A 153 0.36 23.66 -10.14
N ALA A 154 -0.63 23.24 -10.93
CA ALA A 154 -2.05 23.44 -10.62
C ALA A 154 -2.47 22.76 -9.32
N LEU A 155 -1.93 21.58 -9.01
CA LEU A 155 -2.20 20.91 -7.73
C LEU A 155 -1.55 21.64 -6.55
N ASN A 156 -0.31 22.11 -6.70
CA ASN A 156 0.38 22.86 -5.64
C ASN A 156 -0.29 24.20 -5.31
N GLU A 157 -1.02 24.81 -6.24
CA GLU A 157 -1.78 26.05 -5.99
C GLU A 157 -3.02 25.83 -5.09
N VAL A 158 -3.59 24.62 -5.08
CA VAL A 158 -4.89 24.36 -4.43
C VAL A 158 -4.83 23.35 -3.29
N LEU A 159 -3.71 22.64 -3.14
CA LEU A 159 -3.50 21.69 -2.04
C LEU A 159 -3.39 22.44 -0.70
N PRO A 160 -3.88 21.85 0.40
CA PRO A 160 -3.69 22.44 1.72
C PRO A 160 -2.23 22.49 2.16
N ASP A 161 -1.89 23.46 3.01
CA ASP A 161 -0.57 23.61 3.61
C ASP A 161 -0.02 22.28 4.17
N GLY A 162 1.26 22.04 3.88
CA GLY A 162 1.97 20.82 4.29
C GLY A 162 1.84 19.65 3.32
N PHE A 163 0.96 19.70 2.31
CA PHE A 163 1.01 18.81 1.15
C PHE A 163 1.70 19.50 -0.03
N VAL A 164 2.71 18.85 -0.61
CA VAL A 164 3.45 19.41 -1.74
C VAL A 164 3.67 18.32 -2.77
N VAL A 165 3.21 18.52 -4.01
CA VAL A 165 3.56 17.66 -5.15
C VAL A 165 5.00 18.00 -5.57
N LEU A 166 5.89 17.03 -5.38
CA LEU A 166 7.32 17.16 -5.63
C LEU A 166 7.70 16.82 -7.07
N ASP A 167 7.03 15.85 -7.67
CA ASP A 167 7.28 15.43 -9.05
C ASP A 167 6.02 14.75 -9.63
N VAL A 168 5.85 14.86 -10.95
CA VAL A 168 4.78 14.19 -11.71
C VAL A 168 5.38 13.62 -12.98
N ALA A 169 5.08 12.35 -13.25
CA ALA A 169 5.55 11.66 -14.46
C ALA A 169 4.47 10.75 -15.03
N GLU A 170 4.59 10.39 -16.30
CA GLU A 170 3.74 9.37 -16.89
C GLU A 170 3.94 8.01 -16.21
N ALA A 171 2.85 7.30 -15.98
CA ALA A 171 2.90 5.98 -15.37
C ALA A 171 3.56 4.98 -16.31
N ARG A 172 4.37 4.09 -15.72
CA ARG A 172 4.97 2.95 -16.42
C ARG A 172 4.07 1.72 -16.35
N ARG A 173 4.51 0.65 -16.99
CA ARG A 173 3.74 -0.59 -17.16
C ARG A 173 3.49 -1.30 -15.83
N GLU A 174 4.49 -1.34 -14.96
CA GLU A 174 4.45 -1.98 -13.64
C GLU A 174 3.45 -1.25 -12.75
N ALA A 175 2.65 -1.96 -11.95
CA ALA A 175 1.73 -1.29 -11.03
C ALA A 175 2.51 -0.53 -9.95
N LEU A 176 2.04 0.67 -9.58
CA LEU A 176 2.73 1.51 -8.60
C LEU A 176 3.02 0.76 -7.29
N GLY A 177 2.06 -0.03 -6.79
CA GLY A 177 2.24 -0.82 -5.56
C GLY A 177 3.39 -1.84 -5.63
N ASP A 178 3.61 -2.45 -6.79
CA ASP A 178 4.65 -3.47 -7.00
C ASP A 178 6.06 -2.84 -7.01
N LEU A 179 6.14 -1.56 -7.34
CA LEU A 179 7.38 -0.79 -7.32
C LEU A 179 7.75 -0.35 -5.90
N LEU A 180 6.83 -0.28 -4.94
CA LEU A 180 7.16 0.22 -3.59
C LEU A 180 7.67 -0.91 -2.72
N GLN A 181 8.96 -1.23 -2.82
CA GLN A 181 9.56 -2.42 -2.22
C GLN A 181 10.38 -2.13 -0.96
N ALA A 182 10.88 -0.91 -0.81
CA ALA A 182 11.64 -0.49 0.37
C ALA A 182 11.42 1.00 0.67
N SER A 183 11.80 1.41 1.88
CA SER A 183 11.84 2.81 2.31
C SER A 183 13.09 3.15 3.09
N GLU A 184 13.50 4.41 3.02
CA GLU A 184 14.46 5.03 3.93
C GLU A 184 13.74 5.99 4.87
N TRP A 185 14.09 5.91 6.14
CA TRP A 185 13.50 6.67 7.22
C TRP A 185 14.57 7.33 8.08
N ILE A 186 14.22 8.51 8.57
CA ILE A 186 14.88 9.15 9.70
C ILE A 186 13.92 9.11 10.88
N LEU A 187 14.41 8.66 12.02
CA LEU A 187 13.74 8.69 13.31
C LEU A 187 14.52 9.64 14.20
N ARG A 188 13.99 10.84 14.43
CA ARG A 188 14.60 11.80 15.36
C ARG A 188 14.03 11.58 16.75
N LEU A 189 14.89 11.24 17.70
CA LEU A 189 14.51 11.01 19.08
C LEU A 189 15.07 12.14 19.94
N ASP A 190 14.20 12.87 20.63
CA ASP A 190 14.64 13.91 21.56
C ASP A 190 14.94 13.27 22.93
N GLY A 191 16.11 13.58 23.49
CA GLY A 191 16.47 13.20 24.86
C GLY A 191 16.92 11.75 25.03
N ALA A 192 17.54 11.15 24.02
CA ALA A 192 18.28 9.90 24.20
C ALA A 192 19.54 10.15 25.04
N GLU A 193 19.83 9.27 26.00
CA GLU A 193 21.11 9.30 26.71
C GLU A 193 22.24 8.85 25.77
N PRO A 194 23.47 9.41 25.88
CA PRO A 194 24.59 9.02 25.03
C PRO A 194 24.84 7.51 25.06
N GLY A 195 24.96 6.89 23.88
CA GLY A 195 25.26 5.45 23.74
C GLY A 195 24.04 4.53 23.86
N VAL A 196 22.88 5.02 24.31
CA VAL A 196 21.67 4.19 24.45
C VAL A 196 21.14 3.75 23.09
N LEU A 197 21.06 4.67 22.12
CA LEU A 197 20.60 4.34 20.77
C LEU A 197 21.57 3.40 20.06
N GLU A 198 22.88 3.67 20.14
CA GLU A 198 23.92 2.84 19.53
C GLU A 198 23.90 1.42 20.10
N GLY A 199 23.78 1.30 21.43
CA GLY A 199 23.69 0.00 22.10
C GLY A 199 22.44 -0.78 21.71
N ALA A 200 21.28 -0.11 21.67
CA ALA A 200 20.02 -0.74 21.26
C ALA A 200 20.05 -1.17 19.78
N VAL A 201 20.58 -0.33 18.88
CA VAL A 201 20.74 -0.64 17.46
C VAL A 201 21.70 -1.81 17.24
N ALA A 202 22.87 -1.79 17.89
CA ALA A 202 23.84 -2.89 17.81
C ALA A 202 23.25 -4.21 18.32
N THR A 203 22.52 -4.15 19.44
CA THR A 203 21.82 -5.32 19.99
C THR A 203 20.77 -5.83 19.01
N LEU A 204 19.93 -4.95 18.45
CA LEU A 204 18.90 -5.33 17.47
C LEU A 204 19.53 -6.03 16.26
N LEU A 205 20.61 -5.48 15.70
CA LEU A 205 21.30 -6.04 14.54
C LEU A 205 21.98 -7.38 14.82
N SER A 206 22.32 -7.68 16.08
CA SER A 206 22.89 -8.96 16.49
C SER A 206 21.86 -10.10 16.64
N GLN A 207 20.57 -9.75 16.70
CA GLN A 207 19.49 -10.75 16.79
C GLN A 207 19.14 -11.30 15.40
N ASN A 208 18.75 -12.57 15.36
CA ASN A 208 18.15 -13.17 14.15
C ASN A 208 16.65 -12.92 14.06
N GLU A 209 15.99 -12.73 15.21
CA GLU A 209 14.55 -12.51 15.35
C GLU A 209 14.32 -11.51 16.49
N LEU A 210 13.40 -10.57 16.30
CA LEU A 210 12.95 -9.69 17.37
C LEU A 210 11.48 -9.35 17.19
N ILE A 211 10.64 -9.95 18.03
CA ILE A 211 9.19 -9.83 17.97
C ILE A 211 8.72 -8.62 18.76
N VAL A 212 7.92 -7.78 18.11
CA VAL A 212 7.13 -6.72 18.75
C VAL A 212 5.64 -6.97 18.53
N GLU A 213 4.82 -6.49 19.45
CA GLU A 213 3.37 -6.57 19.31
C GLU A 213 2.76 -5.21 18.99
N ARG A 214 1.79 -5.20 18.07
CA ARG A 214 1.06 -4.00 17.67
C ARG A 214 -0.42 -4.27 17.57
N MET A 215 -1.22 -3.32 18.06
CA MET A 215 -2.68 -3.33 17.89
C MET A 215 -3.05 -3.12 16.41
N THR A 216 -3.89 -4.00 15.89
CA THR A 216 -4.47 -3.89 14.53
C THR A 216 -6.00 -3.88 14.61
N LYS A 217 -6.68 -3.68 13.47
CA LYS A 217 -8.14 -3.83 13.40
C LYS A 217 -8.63 -5.22 13.83
N GLY A 218 -7.78 -6.25 13.71
CA GLY A 218 -8.07 -7.61 14.13
C GLY A 218 -7.56 -7.97 15.52
N GLY A 219 -7.16 -6.99 16.34
CA GLY A 219 -6.56 -7.20 17.66
C GLY A 219 -5.03 -7.12 17.65
N MET A 220 -4.42 -7.51 18.78
CA MET A 220 -2.97 -7.58 18.94
C MET A 220 -2.36 -8.62 18.01
N ARG A 221 -1.28 -8.25 17.33
CA ARG A 221 -0.53 -9.14 16.44
C ARG A 221 0.97 -8.96 16.67
N ALA A 222 1.70 -10.06 16.58
CA ALA A 222 3.16 -10.11 16.61
C ALA A 222 3.76 -9.83 15.22
N PHE A 223 4.88 -9.11 15.20
CA PHE A 223 5.65 -8.78 14.00
C PHE A 223 7.12 -9.00 14.30
N ASP A 224 7.79 -9.84 13.51
CA ASP A 224 9.25 -9.93 13.53
C ASP A 224 9.85 -8.75 12.78
N VAL A 225 10.58 -7.91 13.49
CA VAL A 225 11.19 -6.69 12.96
C VAL A 225 12.44 -7.00 12.13
N ARG A 226 13.18 -8.06 12.50
CA ARG A 226 14.52 -8.29 11.95
C ARG A 226 14.54 -8.47 10.42
N PRO A 227 13.73 -9.33 9.82
CA PRO A 227 13.79 -9.58 8.37
C PRO A 227 13.51 -8.33 7.54
N ALA A 228 12.79 -7.34 8.09
CA ALA A 228 12.45 -6.12 7.38
C ALA A 228 13.56 -5.08 7.36
N VAL A 229 14.54 -5.12 8.25
CA VAL A 229 15.54 -4.04 8.37
C VAL A 229 16.76 -4.36 7.51
N LEU A 230 17.03 -3.53 6.50
CA LEU A 230 18.21 -3.66 5.63
C LEU A 230 19.42 -2.94 6.19
N GLU A 231 19.19 -1.75 6.76
CA GLU A 231 20.21 -0.92 7.39
C GLU A 231 19.61 -0.21 8.58
N LEU A 232 20.37 -0.11 9.66
CA LEU A 232 20.00 0.63 10.86
C LEU A 232 21.26 1.24 11.47
N THR A 233 21.32 2.56 11.53
CA THR A 233 22.49 3.28 12.04
C THR A 233 22.05 4.45 12.91
N VAL A 234 22.94 4.88 13.81
CA VAL A 234 22.75 6.08 14.64
C VAL A 234 23.74 7.13 14.15
N THR A 235 23.25 8.34 14.01
CA THR A 235 24.06 9.52 13.65
C THR A 235 24.34 10.34 14.90
N ALA A 236 25.33 11.24 14.83
CA ALA A 236 25.84 11.96 16.01
C ALA A 236 24.83 12.92 16.67
N ASP A 237 23.69 13.21 16.03
CA ASP A 237 22.60 14.03 16.54
C ASP A 237 21.41 13.18 17.05
N ASP A 238 21.68 11.96 17.54
CA ASP A 238 20.68 11.01 18.08
C ASP A 238 19.57 10.65 17.07
N THR A 239 19.88 10.81 15.78
CA THR A 239 18.99 10.43 14.71
C THR A 239 19.28 8.98 14.29
N VAL A 240 18.25 8.15 14.28
CA VAL A 240 18.33 6.78 13.75
C VAL A 240 17.94 6.79 12.28
N PHE A 241 18.85 6.34 11.42
CA PHE A 241 18.57 6.04 10.03
C PHE A 241 18.12 4.58 9.90
N LEU A 242 17.04 4.36 9.16
CA LEU A 242 16.48 3.03 8.90
C LEU A 242 16.22 2.87 7.41
N ARG A 243 16.80 1.84 6.80
CA ARG A 243 16.35 1.31 5.50
C ARG A 243 15.58 0.02 5.75
N SER A 244 14.33 -0.07 5.28
CA SER A 244 13.48 -1.25 5.50
C SER A 244 12.78 -1.76 4.24
N LEU A 245 12.57 -3.07 4.18
CA LEU A 245 11.77 -3.79 3.19
C LEU A 245 10.27 -3.66 3.46
N HIS A 246 9.49 -3.59 2.38
CA HIS A 246 8.05 -3.73 2.40
C HIS A 246 7.66 -5.19 2.19
N GLN A 247 7.72 -5.97 3.27
CA GLN A 247 7.24 -7.34 3.30
C GLN A 247 5.80 -7.44 3.83
N ALA A 248 5.17 -8.59 3.64
CA ALA A 248 3.90 -8.92 4.28
C ALA A 248 4.14 -9.98 5.37
N PRO A 249 3.85 -9.70 6.66
CA PRO A 249 3.25 -8.47 7.18
C PRO A 249 4.21 -7.27 7.24
N LEU A 250 3.68 -6.06 7.02
CA LEU A 250 4.49 -4.83 7.00
C LEU A 250 4.99 -4.45 8.40
N VAL A 251 6.31 -4.38 8.52
CA VAL A 251 7.02 -3.76 9.65
C VAL A 251 7.10 -2.25 9.40
N ARG A 252 6.56 -1.47 10.32
CA ARG A 252 6.56 0.00 10.30
C ARG A 252 7.80 0.54 11.02
N PRO A 253 8.23 1.78 10.73
CA PRO A 253 9.24 2.45 11.55
C PRO A 253 8.88 2.49 13.04
N ASP A 254 7.60 2.60 13.40
CA ASP A 254 7.14 2.51 14.79
C ASP A 254 7.41 1.14 15.44
N ASP A 255 7.38 0.06 14.66
CA ASP A 255 7.68 -1.29 15.16
C ASP A 255 9.18 -1.40 15.47
N VAL A 256 10.04 -0.80 14.63
CA VAL A 256 11.49 -0.71 14.88
C VAL A 256 11.79 0.12 16.12
N LEU A 257 11.11 1.27 16.29
CA LEU A 257 11.22 2.06 17.52
C LEU A 257 10.79 1.26 18.76
N SER A 258 9.69 0.53 18.67
CA SER A 258 9.21 -0.33 19.76
C SER A 258 10.21 -1.43 20.10
N ALA A 259 10.85 -2.03 19.10
CA ALA A 259 11.92 -3.00 19.28
C ALA A 259 13.14 -2.41 19.98
N LEU A 260 13.60 -1.21 19.58
CA LEU A 260 14.71 -0.54 20.26
C LEU A 260 14.40 -0.27 21.74
N ARG A 261 13.16 0.14 22.05
CA ARG A 261 12.70 0.35 23.44
C ARG A 261 12.56 -0.93 24.26
N GLN A 262 12.22 -2.05 23.61
CA GLN A 262 12.17 -3.35 24.27
C GLN A 262 13.57 -3.83 24.67
N LEU A 263 14.60 -3.48 23.88
CA LEU A 263 16.00 -3.80 24.17
C LEU A 263 16.60 -2.88 25.24
N ASP A 264 16.28 -1.59 25.20
CA ASP A 264 16.64 -0.63 26.25
C ASP A 264 15.48 0.33 26.55
N GLY A 265 14.90 0.20 27.74
CA GLY A 265 13.76 1.01 28.18
C GLY A 265 14.03 2.51 28.28
N ARG A 266 15.30 2.94 28.24
CA ARG A 266 15.72 4.34 28.23
C ARG A 266 15.60 4.99 26.84
N VAL A 267 15.42 4.20 25.78
CA VAL A 267 15.14 4.75 24.45
C VAL A 267 13.83 5.57 24.50
N PRO A 268 13.83 6.84 24.03
CA PRO A 268 12.66 7.71 24.08
C PRO A 268 11.41 7.10 23.45
N VAL A 269 10.26 7.35 24.08
CA VAL A 269 8.95 6.82 23.64
C VAL A 269 8.50 7.41 22.31
N ARG A 270 8.85 8.67 22.05
CA ARG A 270 8.39 9.44 20.91
C ARG A 270 9.56 9.74 19.99
N ALA A 271 9.33 9.57 18.70
CA ALA A 271 10.25 9.99 17.66
C ALA A 271 9.48 10.75 16.57
N LEU A 272 10.13 11.73 15.96
CA LEU A 272 9.65 12.29 14.70
C LEU A 272 10.12 11.39 13.55
N LEU A 273 9.18 10.63 12.99
CA LEU A 273 9.43 9.74 11.86
C LEU A 273 9.30 10.52 10.56
N THR A 274 10.30 10.45 9.70
CA THR A 274 10.28 11.05 8.35
C THR A 274 10.72 10.04 7.31
N ARG A 275 9.83 9.67 6.38
CA ARG A 275 10.22 8.87 5.21
C ARG A 275 10.90 9.76 4.18
N LEU A 276 12.15 9.45 3.84
CA LEU A 276 12.92 10.21 2.85
C LEU A 276 12.71 9.67 1.44
N VAL A 277 12.80 8.35 1.31
CA VAL A 277 12.77 7.65 0.03
C VAL A 277 11.85 6.44 0.14
N GLN A 278 11.20 6.10 -0.96
CA GLN A 278 10.44 4.88 -1.14
C GLN A 278 10.38 4.54 -2.63
N GLY A 279 10.55 3.26 -2.97
CA GLY A 279 10.61 2.83 -4.36
C GLY A 279 11.11 1.39 -4.53
N PRO A 280 11.49 1.01 -5.76
CA PRO A 280 11.95 -0.34 -6.07
C PRO A 280 13.33 -0.56 -5.44
N LEU A 281 13.60 -1.80 -5.00
CA LEU A 281 14.88 -2.16 -4.42
C LEU A 281 15.70 -2.96 -5.44
N ALA A 282 16.85 -2.42 -5.84
CA ALA A 282 17.81 -3.10 -6.70
C ALA A 282 19.22 -2.85 -6.18
N ASP A 283 20.02 -3.92 -6.07
CA ASP A 283 21.44 -3.85 -5.66
C ASP A 283 21.67 -3.07 -4.35
N GLY A 284 20.71 -3.15 -3.41
CA GLY A 284 20.78 -2.46 -2.11
C GLY A 284 20.40 -0.97 -2.13
N ALA A 285 20.11 -0.41 -3.30
CA ALA A 285 19.67 0.98 -3.45
C ALA A 285 18.16 1.06 -3.74
N ILE A 286 17.53 2.13 -3.27
CA ILE A 286 16.11 2.41 -3.56
C ILE A 286 16.04 3.33 -4.78
N GLY A 287 15.43 2.85 -5.86
CA GLY A 287 15.18 3.62 -7.06
C GLY A 287 13.99 4.56 -6.95
N ASP A 288 13.81 5.40 -7.96
CA ASP A 288 12.64 6.28 -8.08
C ASP A 288 11.50 5.53 -8.81
N PRO A 289 10.32 5.31 -8.19
CA PRO A 289 9.20 4.62 -8.83
C PRO A 289 8.54 5.43 -9.96
N LEU A 290 8.94 6.69 -10.16
CA LEU A 290 8.57 7.50 -11.31
C LEU A 290 9.53 7.35 -12.49
N ARG A 291 10.70 6.70 -12.32
CA ARG A 291 11.79 6.64 -13.31
C ARG A 291 12.34 5.23 -13.52
#